data_AF-A0A7X6QNE9-F1
#
_entry.id   AF-A0A7X6QNE9-F1
#
_cell.length_a   1.000
_cell.length_b   1.000
_cell.length_c   1.000
_cell.angle_alpha   90.00
_cell.angle_beta   90.00
_cell.angle_gamma   90.00
#
_symmetry.space_group_name_H-M   'P 1'
#
loop_
_entity.id
_entity.type
_entity.pdbx_description
1 polymer ?
#
loop_
_entity_poly.entity_id
_entity_poly.type
_entity_poly.pdbx_seq_one_letter_code
_entity_poly.pdbx_strand_id
1 'polypeptide(L)'
;MPGIKEHIVYSELGTPYTLKRYTSNPEGAVYGFAQLPGRQQPDLSFLPSNLYIASAWGKTGGGFSGAILVGYLSPLTVLRNKT
;
A
#
# COMPACT_ATOMS: atom_id res chain seq x y z
N MET A 1 19.06 -23.81 2.94
CA MET A 1 20.40 -23.92 3.54
C MET A 1 20.37 -25.05 4.57
N PRO A 2 21.02 -26.19 4.32
CA PRO A 2 21.27 -27.19 5.35
C PRO A 2 21.96 -26.53 6.56
N GLY A 3 21.61 -26.93 7.79
CA GLY A 3 22.22 -26.42 9.02
C GLY A 3 21.80 -25.01 9.48
N ILE A 4 20.86 -24.34 8.79
CA ILE A 4 20.45 -22.97 9.16
C ILE A 4 19.99 -22.86 10.62
N LYS A 5 19.35 -23.91 11.15
CA LYS A 5 18.83 -23.96 12.52
C LYS A 5 19.92 -23.85 13.59
N GLU A 6 21.12 -24.38 13.32
CA GLU A 6 22.24 -24.34 14.27
C GLU A 6 22.81 -22.92 14.45
N HIS A 7 22.52 -22.00 13.52
CA HIS A 7 23.05 -20.64 13.51
C HIS A 7 22.01 -19.57 13.88
N ILE A 8 20.78 -19.95 14.24
CA ILE A 8 19.74 -18.99 14.65
C ILE A 8 19.98 -18.56 16.11
N VAL A 9 20.42 -17.32 16.31
CA VAL A 9 20.58 -16.71 17.65
C VAL A 9 19.26 -16.08 18.13
N TYR A 10 18.44 -15.59 17.21
CA TYR A 10 17.14 -14.96 17.47
C TYR A 10 16.20 -15.21 16.30
N SER A 11 14.91 -15.33 16.58
CA SER A 11 13.87 -15.48 15.56
C SER A 11 12.60 -14.74 16.00
N GLU A 12 11.99 -14.03 15.06
CA GLU A 12 10.69 -13.40 15.19
C GLU A 12 9.84 -13.74 13.95
N LEU A 13 8.53 -13.83 14.13
CA LEU A 13 7.59 -14.17 13.06
C LEU A 13 6.55 -13.06 12.87
N GLY A 14 6.55 -12.48 11.67
CA GLY A 14 5.45 -11.65 11.17
C GLY A 14 4.48 -12.49 10.35
N THR A 15 3.18 -12.39 10.63
CA THR A 15 2.12 -13.00 9.82
C THR A 15 1.25 -11.91 9.17
N PRO A 16 0.36 -12.26 8.21
CA PRO A 16 -0.64 -11.31 7.73
C PRO A 16 -1.50 -10.70 8.85
N TYR A 17 -1.74 -11.44 9.94
CA TYR A 17 -2.41 -10.88 11.14
C TYR A 17 -1.57 -9.79 11.83
N THR A 18 -0.24 -9.98 11.91
CA THR A 18 0.68 -8.95 12.43
C THR A 18 0.60 -7.68 11.58
N LEU A 19 0.63 -7.84 10.25
CA LEU A 19 0.55 -6.71 9.32
C LEU A 19 -0.81 -6.00 9.39
N LYS A 20 -1.91 -6.76 9.44
CA LYS A 20 -3.26 -6.21 9.64
C LYS A 20 -3.34 -5.41 10.94
N ARG A 21 -2.75 -5.91 12.03
CA ARG A 21 -2.68 -5.20 13.31
C ARG A 21 -1.87 -3.91 13.24
N TYR A 22 -0.73 -3.90 12.54
CA TYR A 22 0.17 -2.74 12.52
C TYR A 22 -0.22 -1.66 11.51
N THR A 23 -0.83 -2.05 10.40
CA THR A 23 -1.10 -1.14 9.27
C THR A 23 -2.58 -0.87 9.08
N SER A 24 -3.45 -1.62 9.76
CA SER A 24 -4.89 -1.67 9.50
C SER A 24 -5.26 -2.04 8.05
N ASN A 25 -4.31 -2.56 7.27
CA ASN A 25 -4.61 -3.00 5.91
C ASN A 25 -5.49 -4.25 5.94
N PRO A 26 -6.55 -4.30 5.11
CA PRO A 26 -7.36 -5.49 4.91
C PRO A 26 -6.49 -6.71 4.64
N GLU A 27 -6.78 -7.80 5.35
CA GLU A 27 -6.07 -9.10 5.21
C GLU A 27 -4.54 -9.04 5.38
N GLY A 28 -3.99 -7.93 5.91
CA GLY A 28 -2.55 -7.74 6.03
C GLY A 28 -1.85 -7.39 4.71
N ALA A 29 -2.59 -6.87 3.72
CA ALA A 29 -2.02 -6.51 2.42
C ALA A 29 -0.89 -5.46 2.56
N VAL A 30 0.28 -5.75 2.01
CA VAL A 30 1.46 -4.85 2.10
C VAL A 30 1.63 -3.93 0.89
N TYR A 31 1.00 -4.26 -0.25
CA TYR A 31 1.08 -3.50 -1.50
C TYR A 31 -0.23 -2.77 -1.86
N GLY A 32 -1.18 -2.66 -0.93
CA GLY A 32 -2.53 -2.22 -1.25
C GLY A 32 -3.24 -3.26 -2.13
N PHE A 33 -3.85 -2.81 -3.23
CA PHE A 33 -4.51 -3.70 -4.19
C PHE A 33 -3.53 -4.71 -4.84
N ALA A 34 -4.02 -5.90 -5.15
CA ALA A 34 -3.24 -6.98 -5.77
C ALA A 34 -2.65 -6.60 -7.14
N GLN A 35 -1.37 -6.85 -7.36
CA GLN A 35 -0.65 -6.50 -8.59
C GLN A 35 -0.72 -7.66 -9.59
N LEU A 36 -1.89 -7.83 -10.21
CA LEU A 36 -2.14 -8.89 -11.18
C LEU A 36 -1.82 -8.44 -12.62
N PRO A 37 -1.35 -9.34 -13.51
CA PRO A 37 -1.21 -9.03 -14.92
C PRO A 37 -2.52 -8.51 -15.54
N GLY A 38 -2.44 -7.44 -16.34
CA GLY A 38 -3.61 -6.84 -16.99
C GLY A 38 -4.54 -6.06 -16.04
N ARG A 39 -4.13 -5.85 -14.79
CA ARG A 39 -4.87 -5.02 -13.83
C ARG A 39 -5.09 -3.61 -14.38
N GLN A 40 -6.33 -3.14 -14.27
CA GLN A 40 -6.65 -1.72 -14.43
C GLN A 40 -6.29 -0.93 -13.18
N GLN A 41 -5.94 0.35 -13.33
CA GLN A 41 -5.78 1.22 -12.18
C GLN A 41 -7.10 1.29 -11.39
N PRO A 42 -7.05 1.33 -10.05
CA PRO A 42 -8.26 1.42 -9.25
C PRO A 42 -9.03 2.68 -9.63
N ASP A 43 -10.31 2.51 -9.94
CA ASP A 43 -11.19 3.64 -10.18
C ASP A 43 -11.57 4.28 -8.84
N LEU A 44 -11.20 5.54 -8.68
CA LEU A 44 -11.47 6.34 -7.48
C LEU A 44 -12.52 7.43 -7.76
N SER A 45 -13.19 7.39 -8.92
CA SER A 45 -14.23 8.35 -9.32
C SER A 45 -15.44 8.35 -8.39
N PHE A 46 -15.66 7.26 -7.64
CA PHE A 46 -16.75 7.14 -6.67
C PHE A 46 -16.54 7.98 -5.39
N LEU A 47 -15.33 8.50 -5.15
CA LEU A 47 -15.04 9.31 -3.97
C LEU A 47 -15.63 10.73 -4.12
N PRO A 48 -16.06 11.38 -3.01
CA PRO A 48 -16.41 12.80 -3.02
C PRO A 48 -15.30 13.67 -3.61
N SER A 49 -15.66 14.78 -4.28
CA SER A 49 -14.71 15.65 -4.99
C SER A 49 -13.66 16.33 -4.10
N ASN A 50 -13.91 16.39 -2.80
CA ASN A 50 -13.01 16.93 -1.78
C ASN A 50 -12.25 15.85 -0.99
N LEU A 51 -12.35 14.57 -1.39
CA LEU A 51 -11.67 13.44 -0.76
C LEU A 51 -10.61 12.84 -1.69
N TYR A 52 -9.42 12.60 -1.15
CA TYR A 52 -8.27 12.11 -1.91
C TYR A 52 -7.58 10.97 -1.15
N ILE A 53 -7.10 9.96 -1.88
CA ILE A 53 -6.30 8.86 -1.33
C ILE A 53 -4.82 9.15 -1.52
N ALA A 54 -4.06 9.16 -0.42
CA ALA A 54 -2.64 9.49 -0.35
C ALA A 54 -1.80 8.31 0.19
N SER A 55 -2.08 7.08 -0.28
CA SER A 55 -1.48 5.85 0.25
C SER A 55 -1.26 4.79 -0.85
N ALA A 56 -0.78 3.60 -0.46
CA ALA A 56 -0.65 2.43 -1.34
C ALA A 56 -1.99 1.98 -1.98
N TRP A 57 -3.13 2.46 -1.48
CA TRP A 57 -4.47 2.23 -2.04
C TRP A 57 -4.88 3.27 -3.08
N GLY A 58 -3.95 4.13 -3.54
CA GLY A 58 -4.19 5.11 -4.59
C GLY A 58 -4.01 4.58 -6.03
N LYS A 59 -4.24 5.47 -7.02
CA LYS A 59 -4.18 5.16 -8.47
C LYS A 59 -2.89 4.49 -8.93
N THR A 60 -1.74 5.06 -8.54
CA THR A 60 -0.41 4.54 -8.87
C THR A 60 0.18 3.68 -7.74
N GLY A 61 -0.67 3.24 -6.79
CA GLY A 61 -0.25 2.61 -5.53
C GLY A 61 0.50 1.28 -5.69
N GLY A 62 1.19 0.89 -4.62
CA GLY A 62 1.97 -0.34 -4.53
C GLY A 62 3.29 -0.12 -3.78
N GLY A 63 3.45 -0.77 -2.63
CA GLY A 63 4.69 -0.75 -1.86
C GLY A 63 5.04 0.64 -1.33
N PHE A 64 6.24 0.79 -0.78
CA PHE A 64 6.68 2.07 -0.24
C PHE A 64 6.80 3.15 -1.34
N SER A 65 7.38 2.82 -2.50
CA SER A 65 7.55 3.78 -3.61
C SER A 65 6.22 4.29 -4.14
N GLY A 66 5.24 3.40 -4.36
CA GLY A 66 3.92 3.79 -4.82
C GLY A 66 3.18 4.62 -3.78
N ALA A 67 3.30 4.29 -2.49
CA ALA A 67 2.71 5.09 -1.41
C ALA A 67 3.28 6.51 -1.36
N ILE A 68 4.62 6.65 -1.46
CA ILE A 68 5.30 7.96 -1.48
C ILE A 68 4.86 8.77 -2.71
N LEU A 69 4.83 8.15 -3.89
CA LEU A 69 4.43 8.81 -5.12
C LEU A 69 2.99 9.30 -5.07
N VAL A 70 2.05 8.45 -4.62
CA VAL A 70 0.65 8.86 -4.46
C VAL A 70 0.57 10.01 -3.46
N GLY A 71 1.23 9.91 -2.30
CA GLY A 71 1.25 10.96 -1.29
C GLY A 71 1.79 12.31 -1.82
N TYR A 72 2.78 12.28 -2.70
CA TYR A 72 3.33 13.47 -3.36
C TYR A 72 2.37 14.07 -4.40
N LEU A 73 1.65 13.25 -5.16
CA LEU A 73 0.75 13.69 -6.23
C LEU A 73 -0.62 14.14 -5.72
N SER A 74 -1.09 13.64 -4.57
CA SER A 74 -2.41 13.98 -4.05
C SER A 74 -2.61 15.49 -3.86
N PRO A 75 -1.70 16.25 -3.21
CA PRO A 75 -1.84 17.71 -3.06
C PRO A 75 -1.89 18.45 -4.40
N LEU A 76 -1.12 18.03 -5.40
CA LEU A 76 -1.14 18.62 -6.74
C LEU A 76 -2.50 18.44 -7.41
N THR A 77 -3.16 17.30 -7.17
CA THR A 77 -4.52 17.05 -7.65
C THR A 77 -5.53 17.95 -6.95
N VAL A 78 -5.38 18.15 -5.62
CA VAL A 78 -6.22 19.10 -4.87
C VAL A 78 -6.10 20.51 -5.42
N LEU A 79 -4.88 20.97 -5.69
CA LEU A 79 -4.64 22.32 -6.23
C LEU A 79 -5.25 22.49 -7.61
N ARG A 80 -5.11 21.49 -8.48
CA ARG A 80 -5.67 21.51 -9.84
C ARG A 80 -7.20 21.57 -9.85
N ASN A 81 -7.87 20.92 -8.91
CA ASN A 81 -9.34 20.88 -8.83
C ASN A 81 -9.96 22.12 -8.16
N LYS A 82 -9.15 23.02 -7.58
CA LYS A 82 -9.63 24.29 -6.99
C LYS A 82 -9.70 25.45 -8.00
N THR A 83 -8.96 25.35 -9.10
CA THR A 83 -9.04 26.22 -10.28
C THR A 83 -10.08 25.72 -11.25
#